data_AF-A0A357AQP2-F1
#
_entry.id   AF-A0A357AQP2-F1
#
_cell.length_a   1.000
_cell.length_b   1.000
_cell.length_c   1.000
_cell.angle_alpha   90.00
_cell.angle_beta   90.00
_cell.angle_gamma   90.00
#
_symmetry.space_group_name_H-M   'P 1'
#
loop_
_entity.id
_entity.type
_entity.pdbx_description
1 polymer ?
#
loop_
_entity_poly.entity_id
_entity_poly.type
_entity_poly.pdbx_seq_one_letter_code
_entity_poly.pdbx_strand_id
1 'polypeptide(L)'
;LLIIRKYSPDAIIIVGSSNWSQDVDVAAGSPLSYDNIMYSLHFYAGTHKADLRNKAKKAINAGLALFVTEWGTTDASGNGNVDTASSDEWLTFLEENGISWCNWSLCNKNESSAALKSSATANGSVSDSVLSTSGAYVKKAMLKYSGADTTSGKTKVTPTPKVTAARTSDIKDDNSTRGIELYQFNQDKNDETSTLSPMFKVVNNSGKSVKLSNIEIYYYFNPDGNVDTIYEVDYADINGSNPFGKLGHVYPEQ
;
A
#
# COMPACT_ATOMS: atom_id res chain seq x y z
N LEU A 1 -0.19 -7.33 -15.51
CA LEU A 1 0.64 -8.50 -15.13
C LEU A 1 1.46 -9.03 -16.28
N LEU A 2 0.89 -9.27 -17.48
CA LEU A 2 1.63 -9.79 -18.65
C LEU A 2 2.90 -9.00 -19.01
N ILE A 3 2.86 -7.67 -18.93
CA ILE A 3 4.04 -6.83 -19.21
C ILE A 3 5.15 -7.08 -18.18
N ILE A 4 4.82 -7.14 -16.88
CA ILE A 4 5.81 -7.44 -15.84
C ILE A 4 6.37 -8.85 -16.05
N ARG A 5 5.51 -9.84 -16.29
CA ARG A 5 5.91 -11.25 -16.50
C ARG A 5 6.79 -11.44 -17.74
N LYS A 6 6.64 -10.59 -18.77
CA LYS A 6 7.52 -10.60 -19.96
C LYS A 6 8.98 -10.28 -19.61
N TYR A 7 9.21 -9.36 -18.66
CA TYR A 7 10.56 -8.90 -18.30
C TYR A 7 11.08 -9.48 -16.99
N SER A 8 10.18 -9.91 -16.11
CA SER A 8 10.48 -10.54 -14.82
C SER A 8 9.46 -11.65 -14.54
N PRO A 9 9.66 -12.84 -15.13
CA PRO A 9 8.68 -13.93 -15.06
C PRO A 9 8.43 -14.38 -13.62
N ASP A 10 9.44 -14.30 -12.75
CA ASP A 10 9.38 -14.81 -11.38
C ASP A 10 9.12 -13.74 -10.32
N ALA A 11 8.95 -12.46 -10.68
CA ALA A 11 8.73 -11.38 -9.71
C ALA A 11 7.56 -11.66 -8.75
N ILE A 12 7.74 -11.39 -7.46
CA ILE A 12 6.59 -11.28 -6.56
C ILE A 12 5.86 -9.99 -6.90
N ILE A 13 4.56 -10.08 -7.15
CA ILE A 13 3.71 -8.91 -7.41
C ILE A 13 2.68 -8.85 -6.29
N ILE A 14 2.68 -7.73 -5.56
CA ILE A 14 1.76 -7.50 -4.45
C ILE A 14 0.65 -6.57 -4.94
N VAL A 15 -0.61 -6.99 -4.78
CA VAL A 15 -1.78 -6.28 -5.30
C VAL A 15 -2.65 -5.79 -4.13
N GLY A 16 -3.05 -4.53 -4.15
CA GLY A 16 -3.98 -3.97 -3.16
C GLY A 16 -5.39 -4.55 -3.27
N SER A 17 -6.20 -4.30 -2.25
CA SER A 17 -7.65 -4.57 -2.23
C SER A 17 -8.42 -3.27 -1.92
N SER A 18 -9.75 -3.30 -2.00
CA SER A 18 -10.59 -2.14 -1.65
C SER A 18 -10.42 -1.74 -0.18
N ASN A 19 -10.96 -0.57 0.15
CA ASN A 19 -10.98 -0.03 1.51
C ASN A 19 -9.56 0.08 2.10
N TRP A 20 -8.68 0.80 1.42
CA TRP A 20 -7.27 0.98 1.82
C TRP A 20 -6.54 -0.35 2.07
N SER A 21 -6.65 -1.30 1.13
CA SER A 21 -6.05 -2.64 1.24
C SER A 21 -6.50 -3.42 2.48
N GLN A 22 -7.79 -3.33 2.87
CA GLN A 22 -8.33 -4.07 4.02
C GLN A 22 -9.23 -5.24 3.63
N ASP A 23 -9.87 -5.19 2.47
CA ASP A 23 -10.86 -6.18 2.02
C ASP A 23 -10.21 -7.38 1.32
N VAL A 24 -9.18 -7.95 1.95
CA VAL A 24 -8.47 -9.13 1.45
C VAL A 24 -9.36 -10.38 1.43
N ASP A 25 -10.38 -10.43 2.27
CA ASP A 25 -11.40 -11.49 2.25
C ASP A 25 -12.31 -11.41 1.02
N VAL A 26 -12.59 -10.21 0.53
CA VAL A 26 -13.31 -10.01 -0.75
C VAL A 26 -12.42 -10.42 -1.92
N ALA A 27 -11.14 -10.03 -1.91
CA ALA A 27 -10.17 -10.43 -2.95
C ALA A 27 -10.04 -11.96 -3.04
N ALA A 28 -10.16 -12.67 -1.91
CA ALA A 28 -10.13 -14.12 -1.86
C ALA A 28 -11.31 -14.79 -2.59
N GLY A 29 -12.43 -14.09 -2.78
CA GLY A 29 -13.58 -14.59 -3.54
C GLY A 29 -13.35 -14.65 -5.05
N SER A 30 -12.39 -13.89 -5.58
CA SER A 30 -12.04 -13.87 -7.00
C SER A 30 -10.55 -13.54 -7.22
N PRO A 31 -9.64 -14.46 -6.82
CA PRO A 31 -8.21 -14.20 -6.91
C PRO A 31 -7.73 -14.13 -8.36
N LEU A 32 -6.69 -13.32 -8.60
CA LEU A 32 -5.97 -13.28 -9.87
C LEU A 32 -5.35 -14.64 -10.17
N SER A 33 -5.60 -15.16 -11.38
CA SER A 33 -5.11 -16.46 -11.83
C SER A 33 -3.68 -16.36 -12.38
N TYR A 34 -2.73 -15.91 -11.55
CA TYR A 34 -1.31 -15.83 -11.87
C TYR A 34 -0.47 -16.35 -10.69
N ASP A 35 0.68 -16.93 -10.99
CA ASP A 35 1.66 -17.30 -9.97
C ASP A 35 2.39 -16.07 -9.41
N ASN A 36 3.05 -16.24 -8.26
CA ASN A 36 3.83 -15.21 -7.54
C ASN A 36 3.04 -13.91 -7.32
N ILE A 37 1.75 -14.04 -6.99
CA ILE A 37 0.88 -12.95 -6.56
C ILE A 37 0.68 -13.03 -5.05
N MET A 38 0.85 -11.90 -4.38
CA MET A 38 0.45 -11.69 -2.99
C MET A 38 -0.55 -10.52 -2.93
N TYR A 39 -1.28 -10.40 -1.82
CA TYR A 39 -2.24 -9.32 -1.60
C TYR A 39 -1.81 -8.44 -0.44
N SER A 40 -1.85 -7.13 -0.64
CA SER A 40 -1.54 -6.16 0.40
C SER A 40 -2.62 -6.20 1.48
N LEU A 41 -2.19 -6.19 2.74
CA LEU A 41 -3.03 -5.87 3.89
C LEU A 41 -2.44 -4.64 4.58
N HIS A 42 -3.23 -3.58 4.81
CA HIS A 42 -2.79 -2.42 5.58
C HIS A 42 -3.55 -2.33 6.89
N PHE A 43 -2.86 -1.98 7.98
CA PHE A 43 -3.49 -1.74 9.27
C PHE A 43 -2.77 -0.66 10.08
N TYR A 44 -3.49 -0.08 11.03
CA TYR A 44 -2.97 0.90 11.97
C TYR A 44 -3.44 0.43 13.33
N ALA A 45 -2.50 0.06 14.20
CA ALA A 45 -2.77 -0.74 15.37
C ALA A 45 -3.75 -0.07 16.33
N GLY A 46 -3.81 1.26 16.37
CA GLY A 46 -4.76 2.06 17.16
C GLY A 46 -6.20 1.99 16.66
N THR A 47 -6.44 1.80 15.36
CA THR A 47 -7.78 1.73 14.76
C THR A 47 -8.23 0.31 14.48
N HIS A 48 -7.37 -0.47 13.83
CA HIS A 48 -7.73 -1.77 13.28
C HIS A 48 -7.33 -2.88 14.26
N LYS A 49 -8.30 -3.72 14.66
CA LYS A 49 -8.13 -4.74 15.72
C LYS A 49 -8.49 -6.14 15.19
N ALA A 50 -9.18 -6.94 16.02
CA ALA A 50 -9.55 -8.32 15.72
C ALA A 50 -10.36 -8.48 14.43
N ASP A 51 -11.26 -7.54 14.09
CA ASP A 51 -12.11 -7.67 12.91
C ASP A 51 -11.31 -7.69 11.60
N LEU A 52 -10.27 -6.87 11.49
CA LEU A 52 -9.40 -6.87 10.31
C LEU A 52 -8.48 -8.11 10.30
N ARG A 53 -8.01 -8.58 11.47
CA ARG A 53 -7.31 -9.88 11.57
C ARG A 53 -8.21 -11.04 11.14
N ASN A 54 -9.52 -10.98 11.43
CA ASN A 54 -10.49 -11.98 11.00
C ASN A 54 -10.67 -11.97 9.48
N LYS A 55 -10.71 -10.79 8.82
CA LYS A 55 -10.68 -10.69 7.35
C LYS A 55 -9.41 -11.33 6.78
N ALA A 56 -8.25 -10.99 7.32
CA ALA A 56 -6.97 -11.57 6.91
C ALA A 56 -6.99 -13.11 7.05
N LYS A 57 -7.49 -13.62 8.18
CA LYS A 57 -7.60 -15.07 8.42
C LYS A 57 -8.53 -15.76 7.43
N LYS A 58 -9.65 -15.15 7.04
CA LYS A 58 -10.53 -15.68 5.99
C LYS A 58 -9.80 -15.77 4.64
N ALA A 59 -9.05 -14.73 4.28
CA ALA A 59 -8.28 -14.70 3.04
C ALA A 59 -7.19 -15.79 3.01
N ILE A 60 -6.44 -15.95 4.11
CA ILE A 60 -5.41 -16.99 4.26
C ILE A 60 -6.02 -18.38 4.16
N ASN A 61 -7.14 -18.63 4.86
CA ASN A 61 -7.84 -19.91 4.82
C ASN A 61 -8.40 -20.23 3.42
N ALA A 62 -8.71 -19.21 2.62
CA ALA A 62 -9.12 -19.34 1.23
C ALA A 62 -7.94 -19.51 0.26
N GLY A 63 -6.70 -19.51 0.75
CA GLY A 63 -5.49 -19.78 -0.03
C GLY A 63 -4.76 -18.54 -0.54
N LEU A 64 -5.14 -17.33 -0.12
CA LEU A 64 -4.38 -16.13 -0.47
C LEU A 64 -3.08 -16.01 0.33
N ALA A 65 -2.01 -15.65 -0.36
CA ALA A 65 -0.78 -15.16 0.26
C ALA A 65 -0.93 -13.66 0.55
N LEU A 66 -0.75 -13.25 1.81
CA LEU A 66 -0.81 -11.86 2.23
C LEU A 66 0.59 -11.29 2.49
N PHE A 67 0.76 -9.99 2.24
CA PHE A 67 1.93 -9.21 2.62
C PHE A 67 1.45 -7.90 3.23
N VAL A 68 1.91 -7.55 4.44
CA VAL A 68 1.59 -6.24 5.02
C VAL A 68 2.57 -5.20 4.49
N THR A 69 2.25 -4.59 3.36
CA THR A 69 3.15 -3.61 2.73
C THR A 69 3.20 -2.29 3.50
N GLU A 70 2.24 -2.07 4.40
CA GLU A 70 2.20 -0.92 5.29
C GLU A 70 1.47 -1.28 6.60
N TRP A 71 2.05 -0.86 7.73
CA TRP A 71 1.32 -0.77 8.99
C TRP A 71 1.85 0.30 9.93
N GLY A 72 0.98 0.92 10.73
CA GLY A 72 1.35 1.91 11.74
C GLY A 72 1.08 1.44 13.18
N THR A 73 1.83 1.99 14.14
CA THR A 73 1.63 1.74 15.58
C THR A 73 0.50 2.59 16.20
N THR A 74 0.01 3.58 15.47
CA THR A 74 -0.99 4.57 15.89
C THR A 74 -2.38 4.23 15.35
N ASP A 75 -3.34 5.13 15.52
CA ASP A 75 -4.57 5.11 14.72
C ASP A 75 -4.31 5.47 13.24
N ALA A 76 -5.31 5.24 12.39
CA ALA A 76 -5.24 5.34 10.93
C ALA A 76 -4.99 6.76 10.39
N SER A 77 -5.01 7.79 11.23
CA SER A 77 -4.58 9.13 10.82
C SER A 77 -3.05 9.26 10.68
N GLY A 78 -2.29 8.24 11.11
CA GLY A 78 -0.84 8.34 11.29
C GLY A 78 -0.43 9.14 12.54
N ASN A 79 -1.41 9.65 13.28
CA ASN A 79 -1.21 10.40 14.50
C ASN A 79 -2.01 9.76 15.65
N GLY A 80 -1.88 10.29 16.87
CA GLY A 80 -2.51 9.72 18.06
C GLY A 80 -1.55 8.85 18.89
N ASN A 81 -2.10 8.07 19.81
CA ASN A 81 -1.27 7.29 20.73
C ASN A 81 -0.65 6.08 20.04
N VAL A 82 0.63 5.81 20.35
CA VAL A 82 1.28 4.54 19.99
C VAL A 82 0.64 3.41 20.81
N ASP A 83 -0.03 2.48 20.15
CA ASP A 83 -0.71 1.34 20.77
C ASP A 83 0.15 0.09 20.65
N THR A 84 1.09 -0.07 21.58
CA THR A 84 2.02 -1.20 21.59
C THR A 84 1.32 -2.54 21.87
N ALA A 85 0.24 -2.53 22.66
CA ALA A 85 -0.50 -3.75 23.00
C ALA A 85 -1.20 -4.33 21.75
N SER A 86 -1.94 -3.51 21.00
CA SER A 86 -2.53 -3.95 19.74
C SER A 86 -1.45 -4.28 18.70
N SER A 87 -0.34 -3.55 18.69
CA SER A 87 0.79 -3.84 17.80
C SER A 87 1.40 -5.22 18.09
N ASP A 88 1.53 -5.63 19.36
CA ASP A 88 2.01 -6.97 19.73
C ASP A 88 1.04 -8.08 19.28
N GLU A 89 -0.27 -7.85 19.39
CA GLU A 89 -1.28 -8.80 18.88
C GLU A 89 -1.18 -8.96 17.36
N TRP A 90 -1.02 -7.86 16.63
CA TRP A 90 -0.83 -7.88 15.19
C TRP A 90 0.44 -8.62 14.80
N LEU A 91 1.59 -8.24 15.35
CA LEU A 91 2.86 -8.86 15.01
C LEU A 91 2.87 -10.35 15.37
N THR A 92 2.25 -10.75 16.47
CA THR A 92 2.08 -12.18 16.80
C THR A 92 1.26 -12.90 15.73
N PHE A 93 0.13 -12.33 15.32
CA PHE A 93 -0.70 -12.89 14.25
C PHE A 93 0.07 -13.01 12.92
N LEU A 94 0.84 -11.99 12.53
CA LEU A 94 1.62 -12.02 11.28
C LEU A 94 2.66 -13.13 11.31
N GLU A 95 3.36 -13.31 12.43
CA GLU A 95 4.39 -14.33 12.59
C GLU A 95 3.82 -15.74 12.60
N GLU A 96 2.69 -15.95 13.28
CA GLU A 96 1.98 -17.24 13.29
C GLU A 96 1.51 -17.68 11.90
N ASN A 97 1.27 -16.71 11.00
CA ASN A 97 0.79 -16.96 9.64
C ASN A 97 1.88 -16.77 8.56
N GLY A 98 3.13 -16.49 8.95
CA GLY A 98 4.24 -16.30 8.01
C GLY A 98 4.08 -15.09 7.08
N ILE A 99 3.48 -14.00 7.57
CA ILE A 99 3.20 -12.80 6.79
C ILE A 99 4.30 -11.76 6.99
N SER A 100 5.01 -11.43 5.92
CA SER A 100 5.99 -10.33 5.90
C SER A 100 5.32 -8.97 6.09
N TRP A 101 6.05 -8.02 6.66
CA TRP A 101 5.53 -6.69 6.97
C TRP A 101 6.54 -5.55 6.79
N CYS A 102 6.04 -4.36 6.49
CA CYS A 102 6.78 -3.09 6.43
C CYS A 102 6.06 -2.02 7.26
N ASN A 103 6.76 -1.38 8.20
CA ASN A 103 6.17 -0.34 9.05
C ASN A 103 6.20 1.05 8.38
N TRP A 104 5.11 1.80 8.54
CA TRP A 104 5.01 3.22 8.25
C TRP A 104 5.45 4.06 9.46
N SER A 105 6.43 4.95 9.35
CA SER A 105 7.33 5.20 8.21
C SER A 105 8.69 5.71 8.64
N LEU A 106 9.69 5.58 7.77
CA LEU A 106 11.00 6.21 7.96
C LEU A 106 10.93 7.69 7.57
N CYS A 107 10.31 8.51 8.42
CA CYS A 107 10.27 9.96 8.28
C CYS A 107 10.49 10.64 9.63
N ASN A 108 10.63 11.97 9.61
CA ASN A 108 10.70 12.85 10.77
C ASN A 108 9.54 13.87 10.80
N LYS A 109 8.41 13.54 10.15
CA LYS A 109 7.20 14.37 10.27
C LYS A 109 6.79 14.42 11.74
N ASN A 110 6.27 15.55 12.20
CA ASN A 110 5.83 15.72 13.58
C ASN A 110 4.47 15.01 13.82
N GLU A 111 4.48 13.69 13.71
CA GLU A 111 3.35 12.79 13.91
C GLU A 111 3.81 11.53 14.64
N SER A 112 2.88 10.84 15.29
CA SER A 112 3.25 9.76 16.21
C SER A 112 3.67 8.45 15.52
N SER A 113 3.29 8.22 14.25
CA SER A 113 3.73 7.05 13.48
C SER A 113 5.19 7.15 13.00
N ALA A 114 5.71 8.36 12.81
CA ALA A 114 7.05 8.61 12.28
C ALA A 114 8.13 7.87 13.07
N ALA A 115 9.04 7.16 12.42
CA ALA A 115 10.11 6.42 13.11
C ALA A 115 11.14 7.34 13.76
N LEU A 116 11.32 8.56 13.25
CA LEU A 116 12.30 9.51 13.73
C LEU A 116 11.62 10.68 14.45
N LYS A 117 12.27 11.21 15.48
CA LYS A 117 11.88 12.49 16.10
C LYS A 117 11.93 13.59 15.05
N SER A 118 11.06 14.60 15.18
CA SER A 118 11.03 15.75 14.27
C SER A 118 12.33 16.56 14.21
N SER A 119 13.18 16.44 15.23
CA SER A 119 14.53 17.03 15.26
C SER A 119 15.60 16.23 14.53
N ALA A 120 15.29 15.04 13.99
CA ALA A 120 16.26 14.20 13.32
C ALA A 120 16.69 14.79 11.96
N THR A 121 17.98 14.69 11.65
CA THR A 121 18.56 15.17 10.38
C THR A 121 18.83 14.00 9.42
N ALA A 122 18.81 14.28 8.11
CA ALA A 122 18.94 13.28 7.04
C ALA A 122 20.40 12.82 6.79
N ASN A 123 21.13 12.45 7.84
CA ASN A 123 22.58 12.22 7.77
C ASN A 123 22.97 10.73 7.69
N GLY A 124 22.06 9.86 7.23
CA GLY A 124 22.33 8.46 6.85
C GLY A 124 22.52 7.45 7.98
N SER A 125 22.91 7.88 9.20
CA SER A 125 22.96 7.01 10.39
C SER A 125 21.84 7.36 11.36
N VAL A 126 20.90 6.43 11.56
CA VAL A 126 19.81 6.57 12.55
C VAL A 126 20.31 6.05 13.89
N SER A 127 20.71 6.96 14.78
CA SER A 127 21.04 6.61 16.16
C SER A 127 19.77 6.42 17.02
N ASP A 128 19.86 5.61 18.07
CA ASP A 128 18.70 5.33 18.95
C ASP A 128 18.17 6.60 19.63
N SER A 129 19.03 7.59 19.83
CA SER A 129 18.67 8.90 20.38
C SER A 129 17.70 9.69 19.49
N VAL A 130 17.64 9.42 18.19
CA VAL A 130 16.75 10.12 17.25
C VAL A 130 15.48 9.33 16.91
N LEU A 131 15.30 8.13 17.47
CA LEU A 131 14.07 7.36 17.29
C LEU A 131 12.92 7.96 18.09
N SER A 132 11.74 8.03 17.48
CA SER A 132 10.50 8.32 18.20
C SER A 132 10.09 7.12 19.07
N THR A 133 9.01 7.25 19.82
CA THR A 133 8.38 6.12 20.53
C THR A 133 7.99 4.99 19.58
N SER A 134 7.37 5.33 18.43
CA SER A 134 7.01 4.35 17.38
C SER A 134 8.26 3.70 16.78
N GLY A 135 9.26 4.48 16.39
CA GLY A 135 10.48 3.96 15.79
C GLY A 135 11.29 3.06 16.71
N ALA A 136 11.37 3.40 18.00
CA ALA A 136 12.04 2.57 19.00
C ALA A 136 11.31 1.22 19.19
N TYR A 137 9.97 1.24 19.22
CA TYR A 137 9.17 0.02 19.29
C TYR A 137 9.37 -0.87 18.05
N VAL A 138 9.27 -0.29 16.85
CA VAL A 138 9.40 -1.01 15.57
C VAL A 138 10.80 -1.59 15.42
N LYS A 139 11.86 -0.85 15.80
CA LYS A 139 13.24 -1.38 15.82
C LYS A 139 13.34 -2.63 16.70
N LYS A 140 12.74 -2.59 17.90
CA LYS A 140 12.73 -3.75 18.81
C LYS A 140 11.98 -4.94 18.19
N ALA A 141 10.84 -4.71 17.56
CA ALA A 141 10.10 -5.74 16.85
C ALA A 141 10.92 -6.35 15.70
N MET A 142 11.58 -5.54 14.88
CA MET A 142 12.45 -6.02 13.79
C MET A 142 13.58 -6.90 14.33
N LEU A 143 14.24 -6.51 15.41
CA LEU A 143 15.31 -7.32 16.02
C LEU A 143 14.79 -8.65 16.58
N LYS A 144 13.61 -8.63 17.22
CA LYS A 144 12.93 -9.82 17.76
C LYS A 144 12.59 -10.84 16.67
N TYR A 145 12.04 -10.38 15.55
CA TYR A 145 11.48 -11.27 14.51
C TYR A 145 12.45 -11.58 13.35
N SER A 146 13.52 -10.79 13.18
CA SER A 146 14.59 -11.10 12.21
C SER A 146 15.51 -12.24 12.65
N GLY A 147 15.41 -12.71 13.90
CA GLY A 147 16.32 -13.70 14.48
C GLY A 147 17.69 -13.11 14.86
N ALA A 148 17.84 -11.79 14.83
CA ALA A 148 19.05 -11.09 15.26
C ALA A 148 19.16 -10.98 16.80
N ASP A 149 18.08 -11.30 17.53
CA ASP A 149 18.09 -11.44 18.98
C ASP A 149 18.55 -12.85 19.37
N THR A 150 19.80 -12.97 19.84
CA THR A 150 20.47 -14.24 20.19
C THR A 150 19.95 -14.88 21.48
N THR A 151 18.89 -14.35 22.09
CA THR A 151 18.41 -14.78 23.42
C THR A 151 17.19 -15.71 23.40
N SER A 152 16.55 -15.96 22.25
CA SER A 152 15.33 -16.77 22.15
C SER A 152 15.52 -17.99 21.25
N GLY A 153 15.71 -19.17 21.86
CA GLY A 153 15.92 -20.46 21.18
C GLY A 153 14.68 -21.04 20.47
N LYS A 154 13.97 -20.24 19.65
CA LYS A 154 12.88 -20.73 18.81
C LYS A 154 13.40 -21.01 17.40
N THR A 155 13.38 -22.29 17.01
CA THR A 155 13.64 -22.73 15.64
C THR A 155 12.67 -22.06 14.67
N LYS A 156 13.23 -21.32 13.71
CA LYS A 156 12.51 -20.69 12.59
C LYS A 156 11.78 -21.77 11.79
N VAL A 157 10.46 -21.84 11.94
CA VAL A 157 9.62 -22.62 11.03
C VAL A 157 9.50 -21.79 9.76
N THR A 158 10.33 -22.09 8.76
CA THR A 158 10.15 -21.54 7.41
C THR A 158 8.85 -22.14 6.85
N PRO A 159 7.78 -21.36 6.61
CA PRO A 159 6.61 -21.88 5.94
C PRO A 159 7.05 -22.33 4.55
N THR A 160 6.90 -23.62 4.25
CA THR A 160 7.07 -24.12 2.89
C THR A 160 5.76 -23.82 2.15
N PRO A 161 5.76 -22.95 1.12
CA PRO A 161 4.55 -22.69 0.35
C PRO A 161 4.04 -24.00 -0.25
N LYS A 162 2.82 -24.39 0.08
CA LYS A 162 2.16 -25.51 -0.59
C LYS A 162 1.75 -25.01 -1.98
N VAL A 163 2.53 -25.37 -2.99
CA VAL A 163 2.23 -25.10 -4.41
C VAL A 163 0.84 -25.66 -4.71
N THR A 164 -0.13 -24.79 -4.93
CA THR A 164 -1.45 -25.16 -5.46
C THR A 164 -1.32 -25.16 -6.98
N ALA A 165 -1.76 -26.24 -7.63
CA ALA A 165 -1.56 -26.44 -9.06
C ALA A 165 -2.13 -25.27 -9.89
N ALA A 166 -1.30 -24.76 -10.80
CA ALA A 166 -1.64 -23.68 -11.72
C ALA A 166 -2.87 -24.04 -12.58
N ARG A 167 -3.83 -23.12 -12.65
CA ARG A 167 -4.92 -23.18 -13.63
C ARG A 167 -4.46 -22.49 -14.90
N THR A 168 -4.28 -23.26 -15.97
CA THR A 168 -3.88 -22.77 -17.29
C THR A 168 -5.00 -21.90 -17.87
N SER A 169 -4.70 -20.64 -18.20
CA SER A 169 -5.57 -19.82 -19.05
C SER A 169 -4.79 -19.37 -20.27
N ASP A 170 -5.15 -19.93 -21.42
CA ASP A 170 -4.74 -19.48 -22.74
C ASP A 170 -5.29 -18.07 -22.98
N ILE A 171 -4.42 -17.06 -23.08
CA ILE A 171 -4.81 -15.74 -23.56
C ILE A 171 -4.07 -15.47 -24.86
N LYS A 172 -4.84 -15.42 -25.95
CA LYS A 172 -4.38 -14.96 -27.26
C LYS A 172 -4.22 -13.44 -27.22
N ASP A 173 -3.04 -12.99 -27.61
CA ASP A 173 -2.66 -11.59 -27.75
C ASP A 173 -3.22 -11.06 -29.09
N ASP A 174 -4.03 -10.00 -29.07
CA ASP A 174 -4.46 -9.28 -30.27
C ASP A 174 -3.72 -7.95 -30.38
N ASN A 175 -2.95 -7.85 -31.45
CA ASN A 175 -1.95 -6.84 -31.73
C ASN A 175 -2.60 -5.74 -32.59
N SER A 176 -3.31 -4.80 -31.97
CA SER A 176 -3.76 -3.55 -32.62
C SER A 176 -3.11 -2.35 -31.95
N THR A 177 -2.60 -1.42 -32.76
CA THR A 177 -1.79 -0.24 -32.39
C THR A 177 -2.33 0.54 -31.18
N ARG A 178 -1.63 0.48 -30.06
CA ARG A 178 -2.08 1.10 -28.80
C ARG A 178 -1.23 2.33 -28.46
N GLY A 179 -1.84 3.49 -28.23
CA GLY A 179 -1.16 4.75 -27.87
C GLY A 179 -0.90 4.89 -26.36
N ILE A 180 -1.07 6.12 -25.86
CA ILE A 180 -1.25 6.37 -24.42
C ILE A 180 -2.74 6.21 -24.09
N GLU A 181 -3.05 5.40 -23.09
CA GLU A 181 -4.40 5.20 -22.57
C GLU A 181 -4.53 5.80 -21.18
N LEU A 182 -5.64 6.48 -20.90
CA LEU A 182 -6.00 6.98 -19.59
C LEU A 182 -7.24 6.22 -19.10
N TYR A 183 -7.11 5.57 -17.96
CA TYR A 183 -8.22 5.03 -17.20
C TYR A 183 -8.50 5.95 -16.02
N GLN A 184 -9.78 6.18 -15.74
CA GLN A 184 -10.20 6.97 -14.60
C GLN A 184 -11.38 6.32 -13.88
N PHE A 185 -11.46 6.50 -12.57
CA PHE A 185 -12.67 6.26 -11.79
C PHE A 185 -12.71 7.15 -10.55
N ASN A 186 -13.90 7.50 -10.06
CA ASN A 186 -14.03 8.13 -8.75
C ASN A 186 -14.03 7.03 -7.68
N GLN A 187 -13.06 7.07 -6.77
CA GLN A 187 -12.95 6.12 -5.67
C GLN A 187 -14.01 6.37 -4.60
N ASP A 188 -14.28 7.65 -4.30
CA ASP A 188 -15.42 8.00 -3.48
C ASP A 188 -16.69 7.84 -4.31
N LYS A 189 -17.62 7.05 -3.80
CA LYS A 189 -18.93 6.82 -4.42
C LYS A 189 -20.06 7.26 -3.52
N ASN A 190 -19.75 7.85 -2.37
CA ASN A 190 -20.73 8.39 -1.45
C ASN A 190 -21.21 9.75 -1.97
N ASP A 191 -22.51 9.89 -2.19
CA ASP A 191 -23.14 11.15 -2.63
C ASP A 191 -23.46 12.09 -1.46
N GLU A 192 -23.19 11.67 -0.23
CA GLU A 192 -23.33 12.49 0.98
C GLU A 192 -22.04 13.22 1.39
N THR A 193 -20.91 12.95 0.71
CA THR A 193 -19.63 13.64 0.97
C THR A 193 -19.40 14.78 -0.03
N SER A 194 -18.69 15.82 0.40
CA SER A 194 -18.19 16.87 -0.49
C SER A 194 -16.81 16.54 -1.05
N THR A 195 -16.48 15.25 -1.15
CA THR A 195 -15.14 14.77 -1.51
C THR A 195 -15.17 14.11 -2.88
N LEU A 196 -14.31 14.57 -3.79
CA LEU A 196 -13.99 13.87 -5.02
C LEU A 196 -12.67 13.14 -4.83
N SER A 197 -12.62 11.85 -5.14
CA SER A 197 -11.39 11.04 -5.09
C SER A 197 -11.10 10.43 -6.47
N PRO A 198 -10.74 11.26 -7.46
CA PRO A 198 -10.46 10.77 -8.81
C PRO A 198 -9.15 9.98 -8.84
N MET A 199 -9.25 8.74 -9.32
CA MET A 199 -8.12 7.83 -9.51
C MET A 199 -7.80 7.73 -10.99
N PHE A 200 -6.55 8.02 -11.36
CA PHE A 200 -6.07 7.95 -12.75
C PHE A 200 -5.04 6.84 -12.91
N LYS A 201 -5.10 6.14 -14.03
CA LYS A 201 -4.07 5.21 -14.47
C LYS A 201 -3.71 5.50 -15.93
N VAL A 202 -2.48 5.93 -16.15
CA VAL A 202 -1.92 6.13 -17.48
C VAL A 202 -1.17 4.87 -17.90
N VAL A 203 -1.47 4.36 -19.09
CA VAL A 203 -0.80 3.19 -19.66
C VAL A 203 -0.17 3.56 -21.00
N ASN A 204 1.14 3.39 -21.10
CA ASN A 204 1.85 3.51 -22.37
C ASN A 204 1.91 2.16 -23.06
N ASN A 205 1.09 1.98 -24.09
CA ASN A 205 1.07 0.77 -24.90
C ASN A 205 1.76 0.96 -26.27
N SER A 206 2.39 2.11 -26.51
CA SER A 206 2.96 2.50 -27.81
C SER A 206 4.26 1.80 -28.20
N GLY A 207 4.85 1.03 -27.29
CA GLY A 207 6.16 0.41 -27.47
C GLY A 207 7.33 1.40 -27.56
N LYS A 208 7.07 2.71 -27.43
CA LYS A 208 8.08 3.77 -27.42
C LYS A 208 8.11 4.45 -26.06
N SER A 209 9.29 4.85 -25.61
CA SER A 209 9.40 5.66 -24.40
C SER A 209 8.69 7.00 -24.58
N VAL A 210 7.93 7.41 -23.57
CA VAL A 210 7.28 8.71 -23.49
C VAL A 210 7.93 9.50 -22.37
N LYS A 211 8.31 10.75 -22.66
CA LYS A 211 8.83 11.65 -21.62
C LYS A 211 7.69 12.04 -20.70
N LEU A 212 7.86 11.81 -19.40
CA LEU A 212 6.84 12.14 -18.40
C LEU A 212 6.53 13.65 -18.36
N SER A 213 7.51 14.50 -18.70
CA SER A 213 7.31 15.95 -18.87
C SER A 213 6.29 16.33 -19.96
N ASN A 214 5.89 15.38 -20.81
CA ASN A 214 4.93 15.60 -21.88
C ASN A 214 3.54 15.05 -21.52
N ILE A 215 3.36 14.49 -20.32
CA ILE A 215 2.09 13.94 -19.86
C ILE A 215 1.50 14.92 -18.86
N GLU A 216 0.41 15.56 -19.26
CA GLU A 216 -0.41 16.41 -18.41
C GLU A 216 -1.81 15.78 -18.31
N ILE A 217 -2.32 15.65 -17.09
CA ILE A 217 -3.70 15.19 -16.85
C ILE A 217 -4.47 16.39 -16.33
N TYR A 218 -5.47 16.81 -17.09
CA TYR A 218 -6.39 17.85 -16.69
C TYR A 218 -7.68 17.20 -16.19
N TYR A 219 -8.01 17.45 -14.92
CA TYR A 219 -9.28 17.03 -14.33
C TYR A 219 -10.10 18.26 -13.98
N TYR A 220 -11.26 18.36 -14.60
CA TYR A 220 -12.18 19.49 -14.44
C TYR A 220 -13.40 19.04 -13.63
N PHE A 221 -13.80 19.85 -12.66
CA PHE A 221 -15.02 19.66 -11.89
C PHE A 221 -15.70 21.02 -11.67
N ASN A 222 -17.02 20.99 -11.48
CA ASN A 222 -17.80 22.18 -11.16
C ASN A 222 -18.15 22.14 -9.67
N PRO A 223 -17.62 23.05 -8.84
CA PRO A 223 -18.09 23.17 -7.47
C PRO A 223 -19.49 23.78 -7.43
N ASP A 224 -20.32 23.32 -6.50
CA ASP A 224 -21.60 23.95 -6.19
C ASP A 224 -21.36 25.20 -5.34
N GLY A 225 -21.16 26.34 -6.01
CA GLY A 225 -20.90 27.63 -5.39
C GLY A 225 -19.41 27.98 -5.27
N ASN A 226 -19.13 29.08 -4.60
CA ASN A 226 -17.78 29.63 -4.48
C ASN A 226 -17.12 29.10 -3.19
N VAL A 227 -16.63 27.87 -3.24
CA VAL A 227 -16.01 27.17 -2.11
C VAL A 227 -14.51 27.00 -2.32
N ASP A 228 -13.74 27.15 -1.24
CA ASP A 228 -12.31 26.83 -1.25
C ASP A 228 -12.13 25.31 -1.42
N THR A 229 -11.28 24.91 -2.37
CA THR A 229 -11.02 23.51 -2.67
C THR A 229 -9.67 23.10 -2.12
N ILE A 230 -9.62 21.99 -1.39
CA ILE A 230 -8.37 21.39 -0.92
C ILE A 230 -7.95 20.31 -1.93
N TYR A 231 -6.68 20.35 -2.35
CA TYR A 231 -6.07 19.35 -3.22
C TYR A 231 -5.09 18.50 -2.44
N GLU A 232 -5.33 17.19 -2.41
CA GLU A 232 -4.43 16.23 -1.80
C GLU A 232 -4.10 15.11 -2.79
N VAL A 233 -2.84 14.70 -2.80
CA VAL A 233 -2.37 13.50 -3.48
C VAL A 233 -1.86 12.57 -2.40
N ASP A 234 -2.69 11.58 -2.06
CA ASP A 234 -2.38 10.59 -1.02
C ASP A 234 -1.22 9.68 -1.44
N TYR A 235 -1.18 9.27 -2.72
CA TYR A 235 -0.09 8.48 -3.27
C TYR A 235 -0.02 8.54 -4.80
N ALA A 236 1.18 8.66 -5.36
CA ALA A 236 1.43 8.48 -6.80
C ALA A 236 2.83 7.93 -7.03
N ASP A 237 2.92 6.73 -7.63
CA ASP A 237 4.20 6.10 -7.96
C ASP A 237 4.60 6.43 -9.41
N ILE A 238 5.42 7.46 -9.56
CA ILE A 238 6.15 7.73 -10.79
C ILE A 238 7.63 7.63 -10.47
N ASN A 239 8.20 6.43 -10.62
CA ASN A 239 9.62 6.16 -10.35
C ASN A 239 10.08 6.71 -8.98
N GLY A 240 9.27 6.54 -7.93
CA GLY A 240 9.62 6.98 -6.56
C GLY A 240 9.59 8.49 -6.31
N SER A 241 8.89 9.28 -7.13
CA SER A 241 8.69 10.72 -6.92
C SER A 241 7.20 11.06 -6.89
N ASN A 242 6.76 11.87 -5.91
CA ASN A 242 5.41 12.43 -5.94
C ASN A 242 5.32 13.45 -7.10
N PRO A 243 4.32 13.35 -7.99
CA PRO A 243 4.09 14.35 -9.01
C PRO A 243 3.63 15.67 -8.36
N PHE A 244 3.98 16.77 -9.02
CA PHE A 244 3.39 18.08 -8.74
C PHE A 244 2.07 18.19 -9.52
N GLY A 245 0.96 18.34 -8.81
CA GLY A 245 -0.34 18.71 -9.38
C GLY A 245 -0.64 20.19 -9.16
N LYS A 246 -1.49 20.77 -10.02
CA LYS A 246 -2.12 22.08 -9.80
C LYS A 246 -3.61 21.92 -10.07
N LEU A 247 -4.44 22.49 -9.21
CA LEU A 247 -5.86 22.69 -9.53
C LEU A 247 -5.98 23.89 -10.46
N GLY A 248 -6.66 23.71 -11.59
CA GLY A 248 -7.11 24.79 -12.46
C GLY A 248 -8.63 24.88 -12.42
N HIS A 249 -9.17 26.07 -12.18
CA HIS A 249 -10.61 26.32 -12.31
C HIS A 249 -10.93 26.62 -13.78
N VAL A 250 -11.93 25.94 -14.33
CA VAL A 250 -12.61 26.41 -15.55
C VAL A 250 -13.88 27.07 -15.09
N TYR A 251 -13.88 28.41 -15.04
CA TYR A 251 -15.13 29.14 -14.98
C TYR A 251 -15.80 29.00 -16.35
N PRO A 252 -17.05 28.53 -16.44
CA PRO A 252 -17.80 28.75 -17.68
C PRO A 252 -17.81 30.26 -17.94
N GLU A 253 -17.45 30.66 -19.15
CA GLU A 253 -17.60 32.04 -19.61
C GLU A 253 -19.01 32.52 -19.26
N GLN A 254 -19.11 33.73 -18.68
CA GLN A 254 -20.40 34.44 -18.55
C GLN A 254 -20.97 34.76 -19.94
#